data_AF-A0A916Q080-F1
#
_entry.id   AF-A0A916Q080-F1
#
_cell.length_a   1.000
_cell.length_b   1.000
_cell.length_c   1.000
_cell.angle_alpha   90.00
_cell.angle_beta   90.00
_cell.angle_gamma   90.00
#
_symmetry.space_group_name_H-M   'P 1'
#
loop_
_entity.id
_entity.type
_entity.pdbx_description
1 polymer ?
#
loop_
_entity_poly.entity_id
_entity_poly.type
_entity_poly.pdbx_seq_one_letter_code
_entity_poly.pdbx_strand_id
1 'polypeptide(L)'
;MSLFESVRSQMPAEIPAQLERMDAFWTSYRQGSQEIAKVVQTTSEKLGDKDFDAIVCGGTLGIFIACALQRRGWRVAIIEQGILRGRAQEWNISRKELNAFLELDLLTEAELETAIATIYNPARVGFQGGKDLWVRDILNIGVDPVYLLEILKQKFLDAGGILLEKTAFKQAITYADGVAVEVALTPSPSPVGEGDKRITGRLLLDVMGHFSPIVKQARSQVQGNIKPDGVCMVVGSCAKGMPEKSYGDLIYSFTPIQKQCQYFWEAFPAKDGRTTYMFTYVDADPQRPSFAELMEDYLFWLPKYQEIELNQLEFQRVLFGFFPSYKQNPLQTPWDRILQVGDSSGMQSPLSFGGFGAMVRHLQRLTDGIDTALRCDLLAKENLRSLQPYQPNLSVTWLFQKSMSVSVNQQIESDRINYLLGVTFKSMEKLGDRVLYPFLQDVVQFIPLARTMLAMSIADPVLVLKIIQQVGIPTLLDWLKHYLGLGAYSFLNQIGQRLEPAIGNFLPEQKYQWQRQIDAWYYGSGGDYEM
;
A
#
# COMPACT_ATOMS: atom_id res chain seq x y z
N MET A 1 27.09 -8.29 -24.11
CA MET A 1 27.12 -7.69 -22.76
C MET A 1 25.70 -7.23 -22.48
N SER A 2 25.15 -7.48 -21.28
CA SER A 2 23.78 -7.06 -20.95
C SER A 2 23.72 -5.54 -20.77
N LEU A 3 22.53 -4.93 -20.83
CA LEU A 3 22.41 -3.49 -20.61
C LEU A 3 22.78 -3.13 -19.18
N PHE A 4 22.38 -3.94 -18.21
CA PHE A 4 22.74 -3.73 -16.80
C PHE A 4 24.26 -3.67 -16.60
N GLU A 5 25.01 -4.63 -17.17
CA GLU A 5 26.48 -4.62 -17.09
C GLU A 5 27.10 -3.40 -17.80
N SER A 6 26.49 -2.90 -18.87
CA SER A 6 27.00 -1.72 -19.59
C SER A 6 26.88 -0.40 -18.81
N VAL A 7 25.92 -0.31 -17.87
CA VAL A 7 25.70 0.88 -17.03
C VAL A 7 26.06 0.65 -15.56
N ARG A 8 26.57 -0.54 -15.21
CA ARG A 8 26.87 -0.93 -13.83
C ARG A 8 27.82 0.04 -13.12
N SER A 9 28.83 0.56 -13.83
CA SER A 9 29.78 1.53 -13.26
C SER A 9 29.16 2.89 -12.94
N GLN A 10 27.96 3.16 -13.45
CA GLN A 10 27.21 4.41 -13.22
C GLN A 10 26.20 4.27 -12.08
N MET A 11 25.99 3.06 -11.55
CA MET A 11 25.04 2.76 -10.47
C MET A 11 25.73 2.69 -9.11
N PRO A 12 24.99 2.87 -7.99
CA PRO A 12 25.51 2.58 -6.66
C PRO A 12 26.05 1.14 -6.54
N ALA A 13 27.17 0.97 -5.83
CA ALA A 13 27.95 -0.28 -5.84
C ALA A 13 27.19 -1.49 -5.28
N GLU A 14 26.19 -1.26 -4.43
CA GLU A 14 25.37 -2.27 -3.77
C GLU A 14 24.26 -2.86 -4.65
N ILE A 15 23.91 -2.20 -5.77
CA ILE A 15 22.76 -2.57 -6.59
C ILE A 15 22.84 -4.00 -7.14
N PRO A 16 23.97 -4.50 -7.67
CA PRO A 16 24.05 -5.89 -8.16
C PRO A 16 23.71 -6.92 -7.06
N ALA A 17 24.30 -6.76 -5.87
CA ALA A 17 24.06 -7.68 -4.75
C ALA A 17 22.63 -7.56 -4.16
N GLN A 18 22.00 -6.39 -4.29
CA GLN A 18 20.59 -6.23 -3.93
C GLN A 18 19.67 -6.91 -4.95
N LEU A 19 19.99 -6.79 -6.26
CA LEU A 19 19.21 -7.39 -7.34
C LEU A 19 19.22 -8.93 -7.24
N GLU A 20 20.39 -9.52 -7.02
CA GLU A 20 20.54 -10.97 -6.79
C GLU A 20 19.69 -11.46 -5.60
N ARG A 21 19.70 -10.71 -4.48
CA ARG A 21 18.89 -11.05 -3.30
C ARG A 21 17.40 -10.93 -3.56
N MET A 22 16.97 -9.92 -4.32
CA MET A 22 15.56 -9.77 -4.70
C MET A 22 15.12 -10.91 -5.62
N ASP A 23 15.97 -11.32 -6.57
CA ASP A 23 15.69 -12.46 -7.45
C ASP A 23 15.57 -13.78 -6.69
N ALA A 24 16.48 -14.03 -5.75
CA ALA A 24 16.39 -15.20 -4.87
C ALA A 24 15.10 -15.18 -4.03
N PHE A 25 14.75 -14.02 -3.48
CA PHE A 25 13.52 -13.87 -2.68
C PHE A 25 12.27 -14.09 -3.52
N TRP A 26 12.18 -13.47 -4.70
CA TRP A 26 11.05 -13.63 -5.62
C TRP A 26 10.90 -15.06 -6.12
N THR A 27 12.00 -15.73 -6.43
CA THR A 27 12.02 -17.14 -6.85
C THR A 27 11.46 -18.03 -5.75
N SER A 28 11.94 -17.90 -4.52
CA SER A 28 11.42 -18.63 -3.36
C SER A 28 9.94 -18.34 -3.13
N TYR A 29 9.54 -17.07 -3.24
CA TYR A 29 8.17 -16.62 -2.95
C TYR A 29 7.14 -17.24 -3.91
N ARG A 30 7.45 -17.30 -5.21
CA ARG A 30 6.56 -17.89 -6.23
C ARG A 30 6.45 -19.40 -6.19
N GLN A 31 7.50 -20.08 -5.74
CA GLN A 31 7.49 -21.53 -5.60
C GLN A 31 6.59 -22.02 -4.45
N GLY A 32 6.18 -21.12 -3.55
CA GLY A 32 5.25 -21.44 -2.46
C GLY A 32 5.81 -22.40 -1.41
N SER A 33 7.13 -22.62 -1.40
CA SER A 33 7.84 -23.57 -0.55
C SER A 33 8.32 -22.98 0.78
N GLN A 34 7.81 -21.81 1.18
CA GLN A 34 8.27 -21.13 2.39
C GLN A 34 7.69 -21.80 3.64
N GLU A 35 8.57 -22.25 4.54
CA GLU A 35 8.18 -22.66 5.88
C GLU A 35 7.58 -21.46 6.63
N ILE A 36 6.40 -21.67 7.23
CA ILE A 36 5.66 -20.61 7.90
C ILE A 36 5.92 -20.75 9.40
N ALA A 37 6.82 -19.91 9.90
CA ALA A 37 7.14 -19.86 11.33
C ALA A 37 5.89 -19.51 12.15
N LYS A 38 5.66 -20.28 13.23
CA LYS A 38 4.62 -20.00 14.21
C LYS A 38 5.14 -18.97 15.22
N VAL A 39 4.99 -17.69 14.87
CA VAL A 39 5.47 -16.54 15.67
C VAL A 39 4.42 -15.95 16.61
N VAL A 40 3.14 -16.31 16.48
CA VAL A 40 2.07 -15.92 17.40
C VAL A 40 1.56 -17.16 18.11
N GLN A 41 1.55 -17.07 19.45
CA GLN A 41 0.99 -18.07 20.35
C GLN A 41 -0.10 -17.42 21.21
N THR A 42 -1.02 -18.23 21.73
CA THR A 42 -2.13 -17.75 22.56
C THR A 42 -2.22 -18.59 23.83
N THR A 43 -2.41 -17.92 24.96
CA THR A 43 -2.65 -18.53 26.26
C THR A 43 -3.84 -17.84 26.94
N SER A 44 -4.55 -18.58 27.79
CA SER A 44 -5.65 -18.06 28.61
C SER A 44 -5.18 -17.45 29.93
N GLU A 45 -3.88 -17.51 30.22
CA GLU A 45 -3.27 -16.88 31.39
C GLU A 45 -3.38 -15.36 31.34
N LYS A 46 -3.20 -14.73 32.51
CA LYS A 46 -3.05 -13.27 32.62
C LYS A 46 -1.56 -12.91 32.67
N LEU A 47 -1.18 -11.87 31.95
CA LEU A 47 0.17 -11.34 31.88
C LEU A 47 0.51 -10.48 33.11
N GLY A 48 -0.48 -9.80 33.71
CA GLY A 48 -0.26 -8.93 34.88
C GLY A 48 0.11 -7.52 34.48
N ASP A 49 1.19 -6.96 35.04
CA ASP A 49 1.62 -5.59 34.72
C ASP A 49 2.17 -5.50 33.28
N LYS A 50 1.95 -4.34 32.64
CA LYS A 50 2.40 -4.07 31.27
C LYS A 50 3.27 -2.83 31.20
N ASP A 51 4.38 -2.96 30.51
CA ASP A 51 5.33 -1.87 30.25
C ASP A 51 4.66 -0.77 29.40
N PHE A 52 3.86 -1.17 28.41
CA PHE A 52 3.25 -0.29 27.41
C PHE A 52 1.75 -0.51 27.26
N ASP A 53 1.07 0.50 26.72
CA ASP A 53 -0.31 0.37 26.26
C ASP A 53 -0.35 -0.17 24.82
N ALA A 54 0.55 0.31 23.96
CA ALA A 54 0.71 -0.19 22.60
C ALA A 54 2.19 -0.46 22.26
N ILE A 55 2.43 -1.58 21.59
CA ILE A 55 3.73 -1.95 21.00
C ILE A 55 3.56 -1.94 19.48
N VAL A 56 4.38 -1.17 18.78
CA VAL A 56 4.35 -1.04 17.32
C VAL A 56 5.56 -1.75 16.72
N CYS A 57 5.32 -2.82 15.97
CA CYS A 57 6.37 -3.55 15.25
C CYS A 57 6.48 -3.02 13.83
N GLY A 58 7.64 -2.46 13.47
CA GLY A 58 7.88 -1.76 12.19
C GLY A 58 7.69 -0.25 12.34
N GLY A 59 8.80 0.49 12.28
CA GLY A 59 8.79 1.92 12.59
C GLY A 59 8.52 2.82 11.39
N THR A 60 8.85 2.41 10.17
CA THR A 60 8.85 3.28 8.98
C THR A 60 7.51 4.02 8.77
N LEU A 61 6.40 3.30 8.66
CA LEU A 61 5.05 3.91 8.67
C LEU A 61 4.41 3.85 10.07
N GLY A 62 4.92 2.97 10.95
CA GLY A 62 4.43 2.82 12.32
C GLY A 62 4.62 4.05 13.19
N ILE A 63 5.62 4.90 12.89
CA ILE A 63 5.86 6.15 13.62
C ILE A 63 4.66 7.11 13.54
N PHE A 64 3.85 7.05 12.48
CA PHE A 64 2.68 7.91 12.33
C PHE A 64 1.65 7.62 13.41
N ILE A 65 1.23 6.35 13.51
CA ILE A 65 0.24 5.92 14.50
C ILE A 65 0.83 5.92 15.92
N ALA A 66 2.11 5.57 16.07
CA ALA A 66 2.79 5.59 17.36
C ALA A 66 2.86 7.02 17.93
N CYS A 67 3.26 8.01 17.12
CA CYS A 67 3.30 9.41 17.53
C CYS A 67 1.90 9.93 17.88
N ALA A 68 0.88 9.59 17.08
CA ALA A 68 -0.50 9.99 17.35
C ALA A 68 -1.03 9.42 18.67
N LEU A 69 -0.77 8.14 18.96
CA LEU A 69 -1.17 7.51 20.21
C LEU A 69 -0.37 8.04 21.41
N GLN A 70 0.94 8.23 21.28
CA GLN A 70 1.79 8.78 22.35
C GLN A 70 1.30 10.17 22.77
N ARG A 71 0.93 11.02 21.80
CA ARG A 71 0.40 12.36 22.07
C ARG A 71 -0.98 12.38 22.71
N ARG A 72 -1.72 11.27 22.63
CA ARG A 72 -2.98 11.07 23.38
C ARG A 72 -2.76 10.56 24.80
N GLY A 73 -1.50 10.43 25.23
CA GLY A 73 -1.13 10.01 26.59
C GLY A 73 -0.96 8.51 26.77
N TRP A 74 -0.96 7.72 25.69
CA TRP A 74 -0.66 6.29 25.76
C TRP A 74 0.85 6.05 25.89
N ARG A 75 1.25 5.03 26.65
CA ARG A 75 2.65 4.58 26.68
C ARG A 75 2.92 3.70 25.47
N VAL A 76 3.72 4.19 24.52
CA VAL A 76 3.96 3.49 23.26
C VAL A 76 5.43 3.13 23.10
N ALA A 77 5.68 1.90 22.65
CA ALA A 77 7.00 1.46 22.19
C ALA A 77 6.98 1.15 20.70
N ILE A 78 8.03 1.54 19.98
CA ILE A 78 8.29 1.12 18.60
C ILE A 78 9.48 0.15 18.59
N ILE A 79 9.31 -0.98 17.92
CA ILE A 79 10.37 -1.92 17.59
C ILE A 79 10.72 -1.76 16.11
N GLU A 80 11.98 -1.48 15.81
CA GLU A 80 12.50 -1.36 14.45
C GLU A 80 13.76 -2.21 14.28
N GLN A 81 13.74 -3.11 13.28
CA GLN A 81 14.85 -4.02 12.99
C GLN A 81 16.09 -3.24 12.53
N GLY A 82 15.89 -2.15 11.80
CA GLY A 82 16.94 -1.25 11.35
C GLY A 82 17.10 -0.02 12.24
N ILE A 83 17.60 1.04 11.62
CA ILE A 83 17.49 2.40 12.15
C ILE A 83 16.19 2.97 11.58
N LEU A 84 15.35 3.59 12.42
CA LEU A 84 14.16 4.28 11.95
C LEU A 84 14.59 5.53 11.19
N ARG A 85 14.57 5.44 9.86
CA ARG A 85 14.95 6.51 8.95
C ARG A 85 14.22 6.36 7.63
N GLY A 86 13.79 7.50 7.07
CA GLY A 86 13.25 7.54 5.72
C GLY A 86 14.29 7.17 4.66
N ARG A 87 13.82 6.66 3.52
CA ARG A 87 14.67 6.49 2.34
C ARG A 87 14.79 7.83 1.62
N ALA A 88 15.88 8.06 0.91
CA ALA A 88 16.07 9.25 0.06
C ALA A 88 15.16 9.28 -1.19
N GLN A 89 14.25 8.32 -1.32
CA GLN A 89 13.29 8.23 -2.40
C GLN A 89 12.00 8.91 -1.95
N GLU A 90 11.56 9.92 -2.69
CA GLU A 90 10.32 10.65 -2.40
C GLU A 90 9.10 9.74 -2.43
N TRP A 91 8.09 10.08 -1.63
CA TRP A 91 6.77 9.46 -1.67
C TRP A 91 5.76 10.41 -2.30
N ASN A 92 5.12 9.97 -3.39
CA ASN A 92 4.11 10.75 -4.07
C ASN A 92 2.75 10.63 -3.38
N ILE A 93 2.10 11.78 -3.16
CA ILE A 93 0.79 11.91 -2.52
C ILE A 93 0.10 13.19 -2.99
N SER A 94 -1.20 13.34 -2.75
CA SER A 94 -1.90 14.61 -3.00
C SER A 94 -1.95 15.46 -1.73
N ARG A 95 -2.20 16.77 -1.89
CA ARG A 95 -2.23 17.71 -0.75
C ARG A 95 -3.28 17.33 0.30
N LYS A 96 -4.44 16.84 -0.14
CA LYS A 96 -5.56 16.52 0.75
C LYS A 96 -5.17 15.52 1.83
N GLU A 97 -4.50 14.42 1.45
CA GLU A 97 -4.15 13.38 2.41
C GLU A 97 -3.13 13.89 3.44
N LEU A 98 -2.21 14.78 3.05
CA LEU A 98 -1.21 15.35 3.97
C LEU A 98 -1.82 16.17 5.12
N ASN A 99 -3.03 16.70 4.95
CA ASN A 99 -3.73 17.43 6.02
C ASN A 99 -3.98 16.56 7.25
N ALA A 100 -4.02 15.22 7.11
CA ALA A 100 -4.16 14.32 8.25
C ALA A 100 -3.03 14.51 9.30
N PHE A 101 -1.83 14.92 8.89
CA PHE A 101 -0.76 15.25 9.84
C PHE A 101 -1.05 16.52 10.63
N LEU A 102 -1.71 17.51 10.02
CA LEU A 102 -2.09 18.76 10.67
C LEU A 102 -3.30 18.56 11.60
N GLU A 103 -4.31 17.82 11.13
CA GLU A 103 -5.55 17.54 11.88
C GLU A 103 -5.30 16.71 13.15
N LEU A 104 -4.24 15.89 13.15
CA LEU A 104 -3.78 15.14 14.32
C LEU A 104 -2.69 15.89 15.11
N ASP A 105 -2.46 17.15 14.75
CA ASP A 105 -1.41 18.04 15.24
C ASP A 105 0.02 17.47 15.13
N LEU A 106 0.24 16.37 14.41
CA LEU A 106 1.52 15.66 14.30
C LEU A 106 2.62 16.53 13.71
N LEU A 107 2.25 17.40 12.77
CA LEU A 107 3.13 18.41 12.18
C LEU A 107 2.48 19.78 12.29
N THR A 108 3.31 20.82 12.36
CA THR A 108 2.90 22.19 12.04
C THR A 108 2.88 22.40 10.53
N GLU A 109 2.22 23.47 10.08
CA GLU A 109 2.23 23.87 8.66
C GLU A 109 3.66 24.01 8.13
N ALA A 110 4.53 24.69 8.88
CA ALA A 110 5.92 24.92 8.47
C ALA A 110 6.72 23.61 8.37
N GLU A 111 6.50 22.65 9.27
CA GLU A 111 7.14 21.34 9.21
C GLU A 111 6.61 20.52 8.03
N LEU A 112 5.31 20.58 7.73
CA LEU A 112 4.74 19.92 6.57
C LEU A 112 5.30 20.50 5.26
N GLU A 113 5.35 21.82 5.12
CA GLU A 113 5.94 22.48 3.95
C GLU A 113 7.44 22.12 3.80
N THR A 114 8.17 21.96 4.90
CA THR A 114 9.57 21.51 4.86
C THR A 114 9.70 20.05 4.41
N ALA A 115 8.71 19.21 4.73
CA ALA A 115 8.67 17.81 4.29
C ALA A 115 8.35 17.66 2.79
N ILE A 116 7.81 18.68 2.15
CA ILE A 116 7.51 18.66 0.71
C ILE A 116 8.80 18.97 -0.07
N ALA A 117 9.31 17.97 -0.78
CA ALA A 117 10.52 18.09 -1.61
C ALA A 117 10.20 18.63 -3.00
N THR A 118 9.10 18.17 -3.59
CA THR A 118 8.72 18.53 -4.96
C THR A 118 7.21 18.72 -5.08
N ILE A 119 6.82 19.65 -5.95
CA ILE A 119 5.44 19.83 -6.40
C ILE A 119 5.49 19.98 -7.91
N TYR A 120 4.66 19.21 -8.62
CA TYR A 120 4.54 19.33 -10.07
C TYR A 120 3.08 19.41 -10.47
N ASN A 121 2.81 19.95 -11.65
CA ASN A 121 1.49 19.94 -12.28
C ASN A 121 1.66 20.35 -13.75
N PRO A 122 0.96 19.69 -14.70
CA PRO A 122 -0.03 18.62 -14.52
C PRO A 122 0.61 17.22 -14.37
N ALA A 123 -0.23 16.21 -14.18
CA ALA A 123 0.14 14.80 -14.33
C ALA A 123 -0.56 14.19 -15.55
N ARG A 124 0.10 13.22 -16.19
CA ARG A 124 -0.33 12.60 -17.44
C ARG A 124 -0.79 11.16 -17.23
N VAL A 125 -1.85 10.79 -17.94
CA VAL A 125 -2.31 9.41 -18.12
C VAL A 125 -2.36 9.12 -19.62
N GLY A 126 -1.72 8.05 -20.09
CA GLY A 126 -1.66 7.78 -21.54
C GLY A 126 -1.37 6.33 -21.91
N PHE A 127 -1.91 5.90 -23.04
CA PHE A 127 -1.77 4.53 -23.53
C PHE A 127 -1.54 4.52 -25.04
N GLN A 128 -0.74 3.59 -25.54
CA GLN A 128 -0.41 3.47 -26.96
C GLN A 128 -1.67 3.45 -27.83
N GLY A 129 -1.71 4.30 -28.86
CA GLY A 129 -2.87 4.43 -29.76
C GLY A 129 -4.03 5.26 -29.20
N GLY A 130 -3.94 5.71 -27.94
CA GLY A 130 -4.86 6.66 -27.32
C GLY A 130 -4.35 8.09 -27.36
N LYS A 131 -5.11 9.00 -26.74
CA LYS A 131 -4.66 10.36 -26.44
C LYS A 131 -4.17 10.47 -25.00
N ASP A 132 -3.24 11.38 -24.78
CA ASP A 132 -2.81 11.74 -23.43
C ASP A 132 -3.92 12.54 -22.72
N LEU A 133 -4.19 12.17 -21.47
CA LEU A 133 -5.06 12.88 -20.55
C LEU A 133 -4.22 13.63 -19.52
N TRP A 134 -4.69 14.81 -19.14
CA TRP A 134 -3.98 15.68 -18.20
C TRP A 134 -4.87 15.95 -16.99
N VAL A 135 -4.36 15.62 -15.81
CA VAL A 135 -5.01 15.83 -14.52
C VAL A 135 -4.15 16.71 -13.63
N ARG A 136 -4.74 17.28 -12.59
CA ARG A 136 -4.04 18.15 -11.65
C ARG A 136 -4.25 17.64 -10.23
N ASP A 137 -3.28 17.91 -9.38
CA ASP A 137 -3.40 17.74 -7.92
C ASP A 137 -3.64 16.28 -7.47
N ILE A 138 -3.17 15.31 -8.28
CA ILE A 138 -3.21 13.87 -7.98
C ILE A 138 -1.77 13.35 -7.92
N LEU A 139 -1.36 12.81 -6.76
CA LEU A 139 0.00 12.29 -6.50
C LEU A 139 1.11 13.28 -6.91
N ASN A 140 0.79 14.56 -6.85
CA ASN A 140 1.55 15.63 -7.47
C ASN A 140 2.60 16.26 -6.54
N ILE A 141 2.64 15.80 -5.29
CA ILE A 141 3.58 16.23 -4.26
C ILE A 141 4.52 15.06 -3.95
N GLY A 142 5.82 15.29 -4.08
CA GLY A 142 6.85 14.39 -3.57
C GLY A 142 7.28 14.80 -2.17
N VAL A 143 7.06 13.93 -1.20
CA VAL A 143 7.44 14.13 0.21
C VAL A 143 8.81 13.52 0.46
N ASP A 144 9.69 14.24 1.18
CA ASP A 144 10.97 13.75 1.69
C ASP A 144 10.76 12.87 2.94
N PRO A 145 10.90 11.53 2.84
CA PRO A 145 10.72 10.67 3.99
C PRO A 145 11.83 10.83 5.01
N VAL A 146 13.04 11.27 4.61
CA VAL A 146 14.16 11.45 5.55
C VAL A 146 13.79 12.52 6.57
N TYR A 147 13.32 13.67 6.10
CA TYR A 147 12.85 14.73 6.96
C TYR A 147 11.57 14.35 7.70
N LEU A 148 10.54 13.87 6.99
CA LEU A 148 9.23 13.55 7.58
C LEU A 148 9.35 12.53 8.73
N LEU A 149 10.09 11.44 8.52
CA LEU A 149 10.22 10.42 9.58
C LEU A 149 11.08 10.92 10.74
N GLU A 150 12.10 11.73 10.48
CA GLU A 150 12.95 12.28 11.54
C GLU A 150 12.18 13.25 12.44
N ILE A 151 11.41 14.19 11.86
CA ILE A 151 10.64 15.15 12.68
C ILE A 151 9.56 14.45 13.52
N LEU A 152 8.88 13.45 12.96
CA LEU A 152 7.90 12.65 13.70
C LEU A 152 8.56 11.77 14.77
N LYS A 153 9.75 11.22 14.49
CA LYS A 153 10.57 10.49 15.46
C LYS A 153 10.95 11.38 16.64
N GLN A 154 11.43 12.60 16.41
CA GLN A 154 11.78 13.53 17.49
C GLN A 154 10.55 13.88 18.32
N LYS A 155 9.42 14.24 17.69
CA LYS A 155 8.17 14.52 18.42
C LYS A 155 7.67 13.34 19.25
N PHE A 156 7.82 12.12 18.75
CA PHE A 156 7.48 10.91 19.50
C PHE A 156 8.37 10.73 20.73
N LEU A 157 9.69 10.90 20.59
CA LEU A 157 10.66 10.78 21.68
C LEU A 157 10.47 11.90 22.72
N ASP A 158 10.27 13.14 22.28
CA ASP A 158 10.02 14.30 23.14
C ASP A 158 8.73 14.15 23.95
N ALA A 159 7.72 13.47 23.38
CA ALA A 159 6.48 13.10 24.06
C ALA A 159 6.62 11.89 25.01
N GLY A 160 7.84 11.34 25.18
CA GLY A 160 8.13 10.21 26.08
C GLY A 160 7.94 8.83 25.46
N GLY A 161 7.78 8.74 24.14
CA GLY A 161 7.71 7.48 23.42
C GLY A 161 9.04 6.72 23.46
N ILE A 162 8.98 5.38 23.45
CA ILE A 162 10.18 4.54 23.48
C ILE A 162 10.45 3.97 22.09
N LEU A 163 11.66 4.19 21.56
CA LEU A 163 12.10 3.62 20.29
C LEU A 163 13.23 2.61 20.53
N LEU A 164 13.00 1.37 20.10
CA LEU A 164 13.97 0.28 20.10
C LEU A 164 14.44 0.05 18.67
N GLU A 165 15.45 0.80 18.24
CA GLU A 165 16.13 0.55 16.96
C GLU A 165 17.03 -0.69 17.06
N LYS A 166 17.43 -1.23 15.91
CA LYS A 166 18.29 -2.41 15.83
C LYS A 166 17.74 -3.57 16.68
N THR A 167 16.42 -3.72 16.65
CA THR A 167 15.68 -4.67 17.47
C THR A 167 14.64 -5.35 16.59
N ALA A 168 14.81 -6.63 16.32
CA ALA A 168 13.91 -7.40 15.46
C ALA A 168 12.84 -8.12 16.27
N PHE A 169 11.61 -8.12 15.77
CA PHE A 169 10.53 -8.98 16.26
C PHE A 169 10.89 -10.46 16.08
N LYS A 170 10.66 -11.27 17.11
CA LYS A 170 10.81 -12.73 17.07
C LYS A 170 9.47 -13.44 17.15
N GLN A 171 8.75 -13.22 18.24
CA GLN A 171 7.45 -13.82 18.47
C GLN A 171 6.58 -12.96 19.40
N ALA A 172 5.27 -13.22 19.39
CA ALA A 172 4.29 -12.66 20.28
C ALA A 172 3.49 -13.78 20.96
N ILE A 173 3.17 -13.56 22.23
CA ILE A 173 2.28 -14.42 23.00
C ILE A 173 1.11 -13.56 23.48
N THR A 174 -0.10 -13.88 23.03
CA THR A 174 -1.32 -13.18 23.45
C THR A 174 -1.87 -13.83 24.71
N TYR A 175 -2.11 -13.01 25.73
CA TYR A 175 -2.70 -13.35 27.02
C TYR A 175 -4.14 -12.80 27.09
N ALA A 176 -4.91 -13.20 28.11
CA ALA A 176 -6.27 -12.72 28.30
C ALA A 176 -6.34 -11.18 28.47
N ASP A 177 -5.31 -10.57 29.06
CA ASP A 177 -5.26 -9.16 29.44
C ASP A 177 -4.09 -8.37 28.81
N GLY A 178 -3.34 -8.96 27.88
CA GLY A 178 -2.17 -8.31 27.28
C GLY A 178 -1.46 -9.14 26.21
N VAL A 179 -0.32 -8.66 25.75
CA VAL A 179 0.56 -9.32 24.79
C VAL A 179 2.01 -9.18 25.27
N ALA A 180 2.76 -10.27 25.19
CA ALA A 180 4.20 -10.25 25.38
C ALA A 180 4.89 -10.41 24.04
N VAL A 181 5.93 -9.61 23.80
CA VAL A 181 6.68 -9.56 22.56
C VAL A 181 8.13 -9.87 22.87
N GLU A 182 8.65 -10.89 22.21
CA GLU A 182 10.06 -11.23 22.25
C GLU A 182 10.77 -10.58 21.08
N VAL A 183 11.90 -9.96 21.39
CA VAL A 183 12.72 -9.22 20.44
C VAL A 183 14.18 -9.59 20.58
N ALA A 184 14.95 -9.44 19.52
CA ALA A 184 16.40 -9.67 19.52
C ALA A 184 17.15 -8.50 18.90
N LEU A 185 18.32 -8.19 19.43
CA LEU A 185 19.20 -7.14 18.89
C LEU A 185 19.75 -7.50 17.50
N THR A 186 19.95 -6.50 16.64
CA THR A 186 20.47 -6.64 15.27
C THR A 186 21.67 -5.70 14.99
N PRO A 187 22.85 -6.20 14.61
CA PRO A 187 23.23 -7.62 14.52
C PRO A 187 23.31 -8.28 15.90
N SER A 188 23.01 -9.59 15.95
CA SER A 188 23.06 -10.33 17.22
C SER A 188 24.49 -10.31 17.77
N PRO A 189 24.72 -9.87 19.02
CA PRO A 189 26.06 -9.81 19.60
C PRO A 189 26.68 -11.21 19.83
N SER A 190 25.87 -12.27 19.75
CA SER A 190 26.33 -13.66 19.84
C SER A 190 25.42 -14.60 19.03
N PRO A 191 25.93 -15.67 18.40
CA PRO A 191 25.11 -16.71 17.75
C PRO A 191 24.37 -17.61 18.76
N VAL A 192 24.66 -17.47 20.06
CA VAL A 192 23.98 -18.15 21.17
C VAL A 192 23.12 -17.10 21.90
N GLY A 193 21.82 -17.38 22.05
CA GLY A 193 20.74 -16.41 22.28
C GLY A 193 20.69 -15.69 23.64
N GLU A 194 21.78 -15.08 24.11
CA GLU A 194 21.82 -14.25 25.33
C GLU A 194 21.29 -12.81 25.13
N GLY A 195 20.63 -12.51 24.01
CA GLY A 195 20.17 -11.16 23.63
C GLY A 195 18.66 -10.97 23.53
N ASP A 196 17.86 -11.99 23.85
CA ASP A 196 16.41 -11.94 23.71
C ASP A 196 15.80 -11.14 24.85
N LYS A 197 15.12 -10.04 24.51
CA LYS A 197 14.40 -9.18 25.45
C LYS A 197 12.91 -9.44 25.30
N ARG A 198 12.22 -9.49 26.44
CA ARG A 198 10.76 -9.53 26.50
C ARG A 198 10.24 -8.15 26.85
N ILE A 199 9.28 -7.65 26.09
CA ILE A 199 8.51 -6.45 26.42
C ILE A 199 7.02 -6.77 26.46
N THR A 200 6.27 -6.07 27.29
CA THR A 200 4.85 -6.35 27.53
C THR A 200 3.96 -5.17 27.22
N GLY A 201 2.78 -5.43 26.66
CA GLY A 201 1.85 -4.39 26.23
C GLY A 201 0.40 -4.82 26.34
N ARG A 202 -0.54 -3.88 26.17
CA ARG A 202 -1.96 -4.22 26.05
C ARG A 202 -2.34 -4.56 24.61
N LEU A 203 -1.72 -3.91 23.62
CA LEU A 203 -1.99 -4.09 22.19
C LEU A 203 -0.68 -4.16 21.42
N LEU A 204 -0.59 -5.07 20.44
CA LEU A 204 0.47 -5.08 19.43
C LEU A 204 -0.09 -4.61 18.09
N LEU A 205 0.54 -3.59 17.52
CA LEU A 205 0.32 -3.12 16.16
C LEU A 205 1.39 -3.75 15.25
N ASP A 206 0.96 -4.60 14.33
CA ASP A 206 1.82 -5.13 13.27
C ASP A 206 1.84 -4.15 12.09
N VAL A 207 2.98 -3.47 11.92
CA VAL A 207 3.25 -2.49 10.86
C VAL A 207 4.54 -2.87 10.10
N MET A 208 4.89 -4.17 10.07
CA MET A 208 6.09 -4.70 9.41
C MET A 208 5.91 -4.89 7.89
N GLY A 209 4.72 -4.63 7.36
CA GLY A 209 4.37 -4.68 5.95
C GLY A 209 4.01 -6.07 5.43
N HIS A 210 3.90 -6.20 4.12
CA HIS A 210 3.39 -7.43 3.46
C HIS A 210 4.11 -8.72 3.85
N PHE A 211 5.39 -8.62 4.20
CA PHE A 211 6.22 -9.76 4.55
C PHE A 211 6.30 -10.04 6.04
N SER A 212 5.47 -9.35 6.85
CA SER A 212 5.33 -9.58 8.28
C SER A 212 5.18 -11.09 8.59
N PRO A 213 5.96 -11.63 9.54
CA PRO A 213 5.80 -13.03 9.95
C PRO A 213 4.44 -13.29 10.62
N ILE A 214 3.84 -12.28 11.28
CA ILE A 214 2.49 -12.36 11.85
C ILE A 214 1.45 -12.48 10.73
N VAL A 215 1.57 -11.66 9.68
CA VAL A 215 0.69 -11.72 8.49
C VAL A 215 0.80 -13.07 7.79
N LYS A 216 2.02 -13.58 7.58
CA LYS A 216 2.24 -14.89 6.96
C LYS A 216 1.56 -16.01 7.76
N GLN A 217 1.73 -16.02 9.08
CA GLN A 217 1.07 -17.01 9.93
C GLN A 217 -0.45 -16.85 9.88
N ALA A 218 -0.99 -15.63 9.95
CA ALA A 218 -2.43 -15.39 9.91
C ALA A 218 -3.05 -15.86 8.59
N ARG A 219 -2.42 -15.53 7.45
CA ARG A 219 -2.87 -15.97 6.13
C ARG A 219 -2.86 -17.49 6.02
N SER A 220 -1.80 -18.14 6.47
CA SER A 220 -1.74 -19.61 6.51
C SER A 220 -2.88 -20.21 7.32
N GLN A 221 -3.17 -19.68 8.51
CA GLN A 221 -4.20 -20.22 9.40
C GLN A 221 -5.62 -19.97 8.88
N VAL A 222 -5.88 -18.83 8.24
CA VAL A 222 -7.23 -18.43 7.80
C VAL A 222 -7.54 -18.92 6.38
N GLN A 223 -6.54 -18.93 5.49
CA GLN A 223 -6.70 -19.16 4.05
C GLN A 223 -6.08 -20.48 3.58
N GLY A 224 -5.32 -21.16 4.44
CA GLY A 224 -4.63 -22.42 4.11
C GLY A 224 -3.38 -22.26 3.24
N ASN A 225 -3.05 -21.03 2.80
CA ASN A 225 -1.82 -20.72 2.07
C ASN A 225 -1.48 -19.22 2.19
N ILE A 226 -0.29 -18.84 1.73
CA ILE A 226 0.20 -17.45 1.73
C ILE A 226 0.41 -16.88 0.32
N LYS A 227 0.03 -17.64 -0.72
CA LYS A 227 0.26 -17.29 -2.11
C LYS A 227 -0.68 -16.14 -2.48
N PRO A 228 -0.18 -15.03 -3.04
CA PRO A 228 -1.04 -13.93 -3.43
C PRO A 228 -1.84 -14.26 -4.69
N ASP A 229 -3.00 -13.62 -4.81
CA ASP A 229 -3.85 -13.70 -6.00
C ASP A 229 -3.29 -12.88 -7.17
N GLY A 230 -2.48 -11.86 -6.86
CA GLY A 230 -1.83 -10.98 -7.82
C GLY A 230 -0.61 -10.29 -7.22
N VAL A 231 0.32 -9.88 -8.07
CA VAL A 231 1.58 -9.23 -7.68
C VAL A 231 1.83 -8.08 -8.65
N CYS A 232 2.14 -6.90 -8.12
CA CYS A 232 2.77 -5.86 -8.92
C CYS A 232 4.27 -5.94 -8.74
N MET A 233 5.00 -6.22 -9.82
CA MET A 233 6.46 -6.15 -9.86
C MET A 233 6.87 -4.79 -10.38
N VAL A 234 7.81 -4.12 -9.71
CA VAL A 234 8.33 -2.81 -10.11
C VAL A 234 9.85 -2.83 -10.16
N VAL A 235 10.39 -2.18 -11.18
CA VAL A 235 11.80 -1.77 -11.30
C VAL A 235 11.84 -0.29 -11.65
N GLY A 236 12.91 0.41 -11.30
CA GLY A 236 13.01 1.83 -11.60
C GLY A 236 14.32 2.45 -11.19
N SER A 237 14.44 3.74 -11.44
CA SER A 237 15.59 4.53 -11.01
C SER A 237 15.24 5.98 -10.80
N CYS A 238 16.05 6.66 -10.00
CA CYS A 238 16.13 8.11 -9.99
C CYS A 238 17.48 8.51 -10.59
N ALA A 239 17.47 9.33 -11.63
CA ALA A 239 18.67 9.74 -12.33
C ALA A 239 18.63 11.20 -12.76
N LYS A 240 19.81 11.80 -12.87
CA LYS A 240 20.02 13.08 -13.55
C LYS A 240 20.33 12.84 -15.03
N GLY A 241 20.32 13.92 -15.80
CA GLY A 241 20.57 13.91 -17.25
C GLY A 241 19.29 13.80 -18.08
N MET A 242 18.19 13.27 -17.51
CA MET A 242 16.88 13.24 -18.18
C MET A 242 16.42 14.65 -18.58
N PRO A 243 15.80 14.83 -19.76
CA PRO A 243 15.22 16.10 -20.16
C PRO A 243 14.23 16.61 -19.11
N GLU A 244 14.27 17.93 -18.85
CA GLU A 244 13.34 18.54 -17.93
C GLU A 244 11.90 18.44 -18.47
N LYS A 245 11.02 17.82 -17.67
CA LYS A 245 9.59 17.70 -17.94
C LYS A 245 8.84 18.30 -16.76
N SER A 246 8.03 19.33 -17.02
CA SER A 246 7.23 20.03 -15.99
C SER A 246 6.05 19.20 -15.46
N TYR A 247 5.89 17.97 -15.94
CA TYR A 247 4.78 17.07 -15.62
C TYR A 247 5.28 15.70 -15.17
N GLY A 248 4.42 15.00 -14.43
CA GLY A 248 4.60 13.60 -14.07
C GLY A 248 3.73 12.67 -14.93
N ASP A 249 4.08 11.40 -15.01
CA ASP A 249 3.23 10.34 -15.55
C ASP A 249 2.68 9.52 -14.39
N LEU A 250 1.35 9.53 -14.21
CA LEU A 250 0.66 8.69 -13.20
C LEU A 250 0.55 7.25 -13.66
N ILE A 251 0.26 7.07 -14.95
CA ILE A 251 0.30 5.75 -15.59
C ILE A 251 0.42 5.97 -17.09
N TYR A 252 1.50 5.42 -17.66
CA TYR A 252 1.77 5.48 -19.08
C TYR A 252 2.11 4.09 -19.62
N SER A 253 1.63 3.73 -20.79
CA SER A 253 2.06 2.49 -21.45
C SER A 253 2.16 2.69 -22.95
N PHE A 254 3.33 2.41 -23.50
CA PHE A 254 3.65 2.65 -24.92
C PHE A 254 4.21 1.42 -25.63
N THR A 255 4.16 0.26 -24.96
CA THR A 255 4.63 -1.02 -25.49
C THR A 255 3.48 -2.01 -25.61
N PRO A 256 3.51 -2.90 -26.61
CA PRO A 256 2.62 -4.06 -26.61
C PRO A 256 2.97 -5.00 -25.44
N ILE A 257 2.08 -5.96 -25.19
CA ILE A 257 2.34 -7.08 -24.27
C ILE A 257 3.61 -7.83 -24.70
N GLN A 258 4.52 -8.03 -23.77
CA GLN A 258 5.79 -8.74 -23.96
C GLN A 258 6.01 -9.69 -22.78
N LYS A 259 6.51 -10.91 -23.02
CA LYS A 259 6.73 -11.91 -21.96
C LYS A 259 5.48 -12.12 -21.07
N GLN A 260 4.29 -12.00 -21.67
CA GLN A 260 3.00 -12.04 -20.96
C GLN A 260 2.87 -11.03 -19.82
N CYS A 261 3.50 -9.87 -20.00
CA CYS A 261 3.48 -8.73 -19.11
C CYS A 261 3.07 -7.50 -19.94
N GLN A 262 2.24 -6.63 -19.35
CA GLN A 262 2.03 -5.28 -19.86
C GLN A 262 2.88 -4.35 -19.01
N TYR A 263 3.79 -3.62 -19.65
CA TYR A 263 4.63 -2.66 -18.97
C TYR A 263 3.92 -1.31 -18.87
N PHE A 264 3.73 -0.89 -17.62
CA PHE A 264 3.24 0.42 -17.25
C PHE A 264 4.41 1.24 -16.71
N TRP A 265 4.33 2.54 -16.87
CA TRP A 265 5.36 3.49 -16.51
C TRP A 265 4.78 4.61 -15.67
N GLU A 266 5.57 4.99 -14.68
CA GLU A 266 5.38 6.19 -13.88
C GLU A 266 6.62 7.03 -13.97
N ALA A 267 6.46 8.35 -13.89
CA ALA A 267 7.59 9.26 -13.84
C ALA A 267 7.26 10.51 -13.05
N PHE A 268 8.12 10.86 -12.10
CA PHE A 268 7.89 11.97 -11.20
C PHE A 268 9.14 12.86 -11.17
N PRO A 269 8.99 14.20 -11.28
CA PRO A 269 10.04 15.12 -10.88
C PRO A 269 10.51 14.80 -9.46
N ALA A 270 11.82 14.86 -9.23
CA ALA A 270 12.43 14.57 -7.93
C ALA A 270 13.57 15.56 -7.66
N LYS A 271 13.91 15.76 -6.39
CA LYS A 271 15.00 16.64 -5.95
C LYS A 271 16.34 16.32 -6.63
N ASP A 272 16.62 15.03 -6.83
CA ASP A 272 17.87 14.56 -7.43
C ASP A 272 17.73 14.17 -8.91
N GLY A 273 16.76 14.75 -9.62
CA GLY A 273 16.54 14.54 -11.05
C GLY A 273 15.11 14.12 -11.37
N ARG A 274 14.94 12.95 -11.99
CA ARG A 274 13.63 12.40 -12.29
C ARG A 274 13.59 10.93 -11.91
N THR A 275 12.54 10.57 -11.17
CA THR A 275 12.27 9.18 -10.79
C THR A 275 11.38 8.56 -11.85
N THR A 276 11.74 7.36 -12.31
CA THR A 276 10.94 6.59 -13.25
C THR A 276 10.77 5.17 -12.75
N TYR A 277 9.57 4.64 -12.87
CA TYR A 277 9.25 3.25 -12.58
C TYR A 277 8.69 2.58 -13.82
N MET A 278 9.04 1.32 -14.00
CA MET A 278 8.33 0.40 -14.88
C MET A 278 7.77 -0.73 -14.03
N PHE A 279 6.48 -1.00 -14.16
CA PHE A 279 5.80 -2.04 -13.39
C PHE A 279 4.88 -2.89 -14.26
N THR A 280 4.53 -4.08 -13.75
CA THR A 280 3.60 -5.02 -14.38
C THR A 280 2.80 -5.78 -13.34
N TYR A 281 1.52 -6.04 -13.65
CA TYR A 281 0.66 -6.91 -12.87
C TYR A 281 0.79 -8.36 -13.36
N VAL A 282 1.15 -9.25 -12.44
CA VAL A 282 1.33 -10.68 -12.68
C VAL A 282 0.69 -11.50 -11.57
N ASP A 283 0.64 -12.82 -11.73
CA ASP A 283 0.40 -13.76 -10.64
C ASP A 283 1.75 -14.23 -10.05
N ALA A 284 1.71 -15.07 -9.01
CA ALA A 284 2.90 -15.71 -8.47
C ALA A 284 3.23 -17.05 -9.18
N ASP A 285 3.12 -17.11 -10.52
CA ASP A 285 3.50 -18.30 -11.30
C ASP A 285 5.03 -18.40 -11.46
N PRO A 286 5.64 -19.58 -11.29
CA PRO A 286 7.09 -19.78 -11.45
C PRO A 286 7.66 -19.36 -12.82
N GLN A 287 6.84 -19.26 -13.87
CA GLN A 287 7.26 -18.82 -15.21
C GLN A 287 7.35 -17.30 -15.37
N ARG A 288 6.91 -16.51 -14.38
CA ARG A 288 7.09 -15.04 -14.40
C ARG A 288 8.57 -14.63 -14.46
N PRO A 289 8.89 -13.46 -15.04
CA PRO A 289 10.26 -13.00 -15.15
C PRO A 289 10.92 -12.80 -13.79
N SER A 290 12.25 -12.84 -13.77
CA SER A 290 13.06 -12.34 -12.66
C SER A 290 13.13 -10.79 -12.68
N PHE A 291 13.53 -10.18 -11.58
CA PHE A 291 13.88 -8.77 -11.51
C PHE A 291 15.10 -8.42 -12.34
N ALA A 292 16.09 -9.30 -12.48
CA ALA A 292 17.18 -9.07 -13.44
C ALA A 292 16.66 -8.98 -14.88
N GLU A 293 15.76 -9.87 -15.30
CA GLU A 293 15.12 -9.79 -16.61
C GLU A 293 14.26 -8.53 -16.78
N LEU A 294 13.52 -8.15 -15.73
CA LEU A 294 12.67 -6.95 -15.75
C LEU A 294 13.51 -5.66 -15.77
N MET A 295 14.67 -5.66 -15.10
CA MET A 295 15.63 -4.55 -15.12
C MET A 295 16.28 -4.37 -16.50
N GLU A 296 16.58 -5.47 -17.20
CA GLU A 296 17.04 -5.40 -18.61
C GLU A 296 15.97 -4.77 -19.51
N ASP A 297 14.70 -5.16 -19.34
CA ASP A 297 13.59 -4.55 -20.10
C ASP A 297 13.40 -3.06 -19.76
N TYR A 298 13.55 -2.69 -18.48
CA TYR A 298 13.50 -1.29 -18.05
C TYR A 298 14.61 -0.46 -18.71
N LEU A 299 15.87 -0.92 -18.65
CA LEU A 299 17.00 -0.22 -19.27
C LEU A 299 16.86 -0.16 -20.80
N PHE A 300 16.26 -1.17 -21.43
CA PHE A 300 16.01 -1.18 -22.86
C PHE A 300 14.98 -0.12 -23.28
N TRP A 301 13.89 0.02 -22.53
CA TRP A 301 12.78 0.91 -22.88
C TRP A 301 12.92 2.33 -22.33
N LEU A 302 13.70 2.53 -21.27
CA LEU A 302 13.91 3.83 -20.62
C LEU A 302 14.38 4.92 -21.61
N PRO A 303 15.34 4.68 -22.52
CA PRO A 303 15.76 5.64 -23.53
C PRO A 303 14.62 6.20 -24.37
N LYS A 304 13.74 5.31 -24.82
CA LYS A 304 12.57 5.69 -25.64
C LYS A 304 11.52 6.42 -24.79
N TYR A 305 11.35 6.02 -23.54
CA TYR A 305 10.36 6.60 -22.64
C TYR A 305 10.72 8.03 -22.21
N GLN A 306 11.99 8.28 -21.90
CA GLN A 306 12.48 9.57 -21.41
C GLN A 306 13.24 10.39 -22.47
N GLU A 307 13.34 9.90 -23.71
CA GLU A 307 14.00 10.57 -24.83
C GLU A 307 15.47 10.90 -24.52
N ILE A 308 16.21 9.88 -24.05
CA ILE A 308 17.58 10.01 -23.54
C ILE A 308 18.43 8.80 -23.90
N GLU A 309 19.73 8.95 -24.06
CA GLU A 309 20.65 7.81 -24.18
C GLU A 309 21.10 7.30 -22.80
N LEU A 310 21.24 5.98 -22.62
CA LEU A 310 21.60 5.40 -21.32
C LEU A 310 22.93 5.94 -20.76
N ASN A 311 23.90 6.25 -21.63
CA ASN A 311 25.21 6.77 -21.22
C ASN A 311 25.18 8.24 -20.75
N GLN A 312 24.03 8.92 -20.88
CA GLN A 312 23.81 10.28 -20.39
C GLN A 312 23.18 10.29 -18.99
N LEU A 313 22.76 9.13 -18.46
CA LEU A 313 22.10 9.02 -17.17
C LEU A 313 23.12 8.94 -16.04
N GLU A 314 22.93 9.78 -15.01
CA GLU A 314 23.66 9.67 -13.75
C GLU A 314 22.72 9.06 -12.70
N PHE A 315 22.77 7.74 -12.54
CA PHE A 315 21.91 7.01 -11.62
C PHE A 315 22.22 7.38 -10.17
N GLN A 316 21.28 8.06 -9.51
CA GLN A 316 21.36 8.37 -8.09
C GLN A 316 20.87 7.18 -7.26
N ARG A 317 19.84 6.48 -7.76
CA ARG A 317 19.17 5.36 -7.08
C ARG A 317 18.64 4.36 -8.11
N VAL A 318 18.68 3.08 -7.78
CA VAL A 318 18.02 2.00 -8.53
C VAL A 318 17.11 1.24 -7.58
N LEU A 319 15.93 0.88 -8.05
CA LEU A 319 14.80 0.45 -7.24
C LEU A 319 14.20 -0.80 -7.84
N PHE A 320 13.86 -1.76 -6.99
CA PHE A 320 13.10 -2.95 -7.37
C PHE A 320 12.38 -3.53 -6.16
N GLY A 321 11.21 -4.10 -6.41
CA GLY A 321 10.39 -4.71 -5.39
C GLY A 321 9.08 -5.23 -5.95
N PHE A 322 8.32 -5.91 -5.10
CA PHE A 322 6.98 -6.32 -5.48
C PHE A 322 6.00 -6.15 -4.34
N PHE A 323 4.74 -5.97 -4.72
CA PHE A 323 3.61 -5.79 -3.82
C PHE A 323 2.61 -6.91 -4.06
N PRO A 324 2.45 -7.85 -3.12
CA PRO A 324 1.42 -8.86 -3.20
C PRO A 324 0.03 -8.26 -2.93
N SER A 325 -0.96 -8.77 -3.66
CA SER A 325 -2.37 -8.45 -3.49
C SER A 325 -3.17 -9.74 -3.31
N TYR A 326 -4.21 -9.65 -2.49
CA TYR A 326 -5.04 -10.78 -2.09
C TYR A 326 -6.50 -10.39 -2.25
N LYS A 327 -7.33 -11.25 -2.85
CA LYS A 327 -8.76 -11.01 -3.00
C LYS A 327 -9.46 -11.00 -1.64
N GLN A 328 -9.04 -11.90 -0.76
CA GLN A 328 -9.50 -11.95 0.62
C GLN A 328 -8.72 -10.92 1.45
N ASN A 329 -9.13 -9.66 1.32
CA ASN A 329 -8.68 -8.53 2.11
C ASN A 329 -9.89 -7.76 2.67
N PRO A 330 -9.75 -7.10 3.84
CA PRO A 330 -8.59 -7.12 4.73
C PRO A 330 -8.38 -8.45 5.44
N LEU A 331 -7.15 -8.69 5.89
CA LEU A 331 -6.77 -9.91 6.61
C LEU A 331 -7.51 -10.02 7.95
N GLN A 332 -8.26 -11.11 8.14
CA GLN A 332 -9.04 -11.34 9.37
C GLN A 332 -8.22 -12.11 10.41
N THR A 333 -7.41 -11.43 11.23
CA THR A 333 -6.49 -12.14 12.12
C THR A 333 -7.16 -12.86 13.28
N PRO A 334 -6.72 -14.08 13.63
CA PRO A 334 -7.44 -14.94 14.58
C PRO A 334 -7.16 -14.66 16.06
N TRP A 335 -6.30 -13.68 16.37
CA TRP A 335 -5.80 -13.43 17.73
C TRP A 335 -6.33 -12.13 18.31
N ASP A 336 -6.60 -12.16 19.62
CA ASP A 336 -6.85 -10.97 20.41
C ASP A 336 -5.57 -10.16 20.57
N ARG A 337 -5.70 -8.87 20.91
CA ARG A 337 -4.60 -7.97 21.28
C ARG A 337 -3.57 -7.73 20.15
N ILE A 338 -3.88 -8.11 18.91
CA ILE A 338 -3.04 -7.90 17.72
C ILE A 338 -3.87 -7.23 16.62
N LEU A 339 -3.38 -6.10 16.09
CA LEU A 339 -3.98 -5.37 14.97
C LEU A 339 -2.94 -5.13 13.88
N GLN A 340 -3.29 -5.40 12.62
CA GLN A 340 -2.43 -5.08 11.48
C GLN A 340 -2.74 -3.67 10.98
N VAL A 341 -1.70 -2.94 10.60
CA VAL A 341 -1.81 -1.56 10.11
C VAL A 341 -0.89 -1.37 8.91
N GLY A 342 -1.29 -0.47 7.99
CA GLY A 342 -0.56 -0.24 6.75
C GLY A 342 -0.53 -1.49 5.86
N ASP A 343 0.61 -1.75 5.23
CA ASP A 343 0.77 -2.89 4.31
C ASP A 343 0.54 -4.26 4.98
N SER A 344 0.69 -4.37 6.31
CA SER A 344 0.37 -5.60 7.05
C SER A 344 -1.12 -5.92 7.02
N SER A 345 -2.01 -4.92 6.92
CA SER A 345 -3.47 -5.16 6.94
C SER A 345 -4.02 -5.58 5.57
N GLY A 346 -3.29 -5.31 4.49
CA GLY A 346 -3.76 -5.56 3.12
C GLY A 346 -4.84 -4.57 2.66
N MET A 347 -4.85 -3.36 3.22
CA MET A 347 -5.87 -2.33 2.95
C MET A 347 -5.52 -1.38 1.81
N GLN A 348 -4.36 -1.54 1.20
CA GLN A 348 -3.96 -0.78 0.01
C GLN A 348 -4.71 -1.25 -1.24
N SER A 349 -4.90 -0.34 -2.19
CA SER A 349 -5.49 -0.64 -3.50
C SER A 349 -4.64 -1.67 -4.25
N PRO A 350 -5.25 -2.73 -4.82
CA PRO A 350 -4.54 -3.67 -5.70
C PRO A 350 -4.21 -3.07 -7.07
N LEU A 351 -4.63 -1.82 -7.34
CA LEU A 351 -4.29 -1.06 -8.54
C LEU A 351 -3.05 -0.18 -8.28
N SER A 352 -3.10 0.75 -7.33
CA SER A 352 -1.99 1.70 -7.12
C SER A 352 -0.88 1.21 -6.19
N PHE A 353 -1.18 0.25 -5.29
CA PHE A 353 -0.27 -0.22 -4.22
C PHE A 353 0.32 0.88 -3.32
N GLY A 354 -0.33 2.04 -3.23
CA GLY A 354 0.14 3.19 -2.44
C GLY A 354 -0.02 3.01 -0.92
N GLY A 355 0.87 2.24 -0.29
CA GLY A 355 0.85 1.97 1.16
C GLY A 355 0.96 3.22 2.04
N PHE A 356 1.80 4.19 1.65
CA PHE A 356 1.93 5.48 2.33
C PHE A 356 0.63 6.29 2.27
N GLY A 357 0.08 6.51 1.08
CA GLY A 357 -1.16 7.25 0.89
C GLY A 357 -2.34 6.62 1.64
N ALA A 358 -2.47 5.29 1.57
CA ALA A 358 -3.50 4.54 2.30
C ALA A 358 -3.34 4.68 3.83
N MET A 359 -2.11 4.63 4.35
CA MET A 359 -1.84 4.80 5.78
C MET A 359 -2.23 6.20 6.25
N VAL A 360 -1.79 7.25 5.55
CA VAL A 360 -2.07 8.64 5.92
C VAL A 360 -3.57 8.93 5.85
N ARG A 361 -4.25 8.51 4.78
CA ARG A 361 -5.70 8.65 4.59
C ARG A 361 -6.53 8.02 5.72
N HIS A 362 -6.06 6.94 6.32
CA HIS A 362 -6.75 6.25 7.40
C HIS A 362 -6.20 6.58 8.79
N LEU A 363 -5.20 7.46 8.90
CA LEU A 363 -4.47 7.70 10.14
C LEU A 363 -5.39 8.21 11.25
N GLN A 364 -6.27 9.16 10.94
CA GLN A 364 -7.20 9.75 11.91
C GLN A 364 -8.18 8.71 12.47
N ARG A 365 -8.94 8.03 11.60
CA ARG A 365 -9.91 6.99 12.02
C ARG A 365 -9.26 5.84 12.80
N LEU A 366 -8.01 5.48 12.46
CA LEU A 366 -7.27 4.44 13.15
C LEU A 366 -6.81 4.92 14.53
N THR A 367 -6.32 6.16 14.63
CA THR A 367 -5.94 6.76 15.91
C THR A 367 -7.14 6.83 16.86
N ASP A 368 -8.29 7.33 16.39
CA ASP A 368 -9.53 7.42 17.17
C ASP A 368 -10.06 6.06 17.61
N GLY A 369 -10.04 5.10 16.68
CA GLY A 369 -10.46 3.75 16.95
C GLY A 369 -9.59 3.03 17.97
N ILE A 370 -8.27 3.10 17.80
CA ILE A 370 -7.31 2.46 18.72
C ILE A 370 -7.37 3.12 20.10
N ASP A 371 -7.46 4.46 20.17
CA ASP A 371 -7.65 5.17 21.43
C ASP A 371 -8.91 4.70 22.15
N THR A 372 -10.05 4.62 21.46
CA THR A 372 -11.30 4.12 22.07
C THR A 372 -11.17 2.67 22.50
N ALA A 373 -10.57 1.81 21.67
CA ALA A 373 -10.36 0.41 21.99
C ALA A 373 -9.48 0.22 23.23
N LEU A 374 -8.43 1.03 23.40
CA LEU A 374 -7.57 1.02 24.57
C LEU A 374 -8.28 1.56 25.82
N ARG A 375 -9.10 2.62 25.73
CA ARG A 375 -9.85 3.16 26.89
C ARG A 375 -10.88 2.17 27.41
N CYS A 376 -11.56 1.46 26.51
CA CYS A 376 -12.65 0.55 26.85
C CYS A 376 -12.20 -0.92 26.95
N ASP A 377 -10.91 -1.20 26.80
CA ASP A 377 -10.33 -2.55 26.71
C ASP A 377 -10.99 -3.47 25.67
N LEU A 378 -11.44 -2.88 24.55
CA LEU A 378 -12.07 -3.58 23.43
C LEU A 378 -11.00 -4.17 22.49
N LEU A 379 -10.12 -5.01 23.05
CA LEU A 379 -8.94 -5.54 22.36
C LEU A 379 -9.10 -7.02 21.94
N ALA A 380 -10.33 -7.53 21.96
CA ALA A 380 -10.67 -8.82 21.34
C ALA A 380 -10.58 -8.72 19.80
N LYS A 381 -10.29 -9.84 19.13
CA LYS A 381 -10.12 -9.90 17.68
C LYS A 381 -11.33 -9.36 16.92
N GLU A 382 -12.56 -9.57 17.39
CA GLU A 382 -13.77 -9.07 16.76
C GLU A 382 -13.78 -7.53 16.73
N ASN A 383 -13.36 -6.90 17.83
CA ASN A 383 -13.31 -5.45 17.98
C ASN A 383 -12.13 -4.84 17.23
N LEU A 384 -10.98 -5.52 17.19
CA LEU A 384 -9.81 -5.04 16.45
C LEU A 384 -10.02 -5.16 14.93
N ARG A 385 -10.65 -6.22 14.44
CA ARG A 385 -10.95 -6.39 13.01
C ARG A 385 -11.85 -5.29 12.46
N SER A 386 -12.76 -4.71 13.26
CA SER A 386 -13.60 -3.62 12.80
C SER A 386 -12.83 -2.30 12.57
N LEU A 387 -11.57 -2.20 13.03
CA LEU A 387 -10.65 -1.11 12.67
C LEU A 387 -10.08 -1.26 11.26
N GLN A 388 -10.15 -2.44 10.66
CA GLN A 388 -9.79 -2.66 9.25
C GLN A 388 -11.01 -3.26 8.54
N PRO A 389 -12.03 -2.43 8.24
CA PRO A 389 -13.26 -2.93 7.67
C PRO A 389 -13.08 -3.33 6.20
N TYR A 390 -13.97 -4.20 5.74
CA TYR A 390 -14.10 -4.49 4.32
C TYR A 390 -14.39 -3.20 3.51
N GLN A 391 -13.65 -3.02 2.41
CA GLN A 391 -13.69 -1.83 1.56
C GLN A 391 -14.11 -2.20 0.12
N PRO A 392 -15.42 -2.18 -0.20
CA PRO A 392 -15.89 -2.55 -1.52
C PRO A 392 -15.38 -1.60 -2.62
N ASN A 393 -15.19 -0.31 -2.33
CA ASN A 393 -14.53 0.67 -3.22
C ASN A 393 -13.14 0.20 -3.70
N LEU A 394 -12.36 -0.46 -2.84
CA LEU A 394 -11.08 -1.03 -3.22
C LEU A 394 -11.26 -2.40 -3.87
N SER A 395 -12.13 -3.27 -3.34
CA SER A 395 -12.33 -4.61 -3.89
C SER A 395 -12.84 -4.62 -5.33
N VAL A 396 -13.65 -3.64 -5.75
CA VAL A 396 -14.09 -3.52 -7.15
C VAL A 396 -12.94 -3.25 -8.12
N THR A 397 -11.81 -2.71 -7.65
CA THR A 397 -10.63 -2.45 -8.49
C THR A 397 -9.94 -3.74 -8.95
N TRP A 398 -10.25 -4.89 -8.31
CA TRP A 398 -9.69 -6.19 -8.68
C TRP A 398 -9.96 -6.57 -10.14
N LEU A 399 -11.15 -6.25 -10.66
CA LEU A 399 -11.48 -6.52 -12.06
C LEU A 399 -10.60 -5.71 -13.02
N PHE A 400 -10.32 -4.45 -12.67
CA PHE A 400 -9.43 -3.59 -13.44
C PHE A 400 -8.02 -4.16 -13.46
N GLN A 401 -7.44 -4.45 -12.28
CA GLN A 401 -6.14 -5.10 -12.17
C GLN A 401 -6.06 -6.38 -13.01
N LYS A 402 -7.08 -7.26 -12.90
CA LYS A 402 -7.09 -8.52 -13.67
C LYS A 402 -7.15 -8.28 -15.18
N SER A 403 -7.94 -7.32 -15.64
CA SER A 403 -8.01 -6.94 -17.06
C SER A 403 -6.74 -6.26 -17.57
N MET A 404 -5.94 -5.67 -16.68
CA MET A 404 -4.61 -5.09 -16.94
C MET A 404 -3.47 -6.11 -16.87
N SER A 405 -3.78 -7.40 -16.69
CA SER A 405 -2.81 -8.49 -16.56
C SER A 405 -3.04 -9.57 -17.61
N VAL A 406 -1.99 -10.36 -17.88
CA VAL A 406 -2.06 -11.52 -18.77
C VAL A 406 -1.61 -12.75 -17.99
N SER A 407 -2.45 -13.79 -17.97
CA SER A 407 -2.12 -15.06 -17.29
C SER A 407 -1.09 -15.84 -18.10
N VAL A 408 -0.29 -16.69 -17.45
CA VAL A 408 0.68 -17.53 -18.18
C VAL A 408 -0.03 -18.40 -19.22
N ASN A 409 0.56 -18.51 -20.41
CA ASN A 409 0.01 -19.14 -21.62
C ASN A 409 -1.30 -18.54 -22.19
N GLN A 410 -1.88 -17.50 -21.59
CA GLN A 410 -3.04 -16.81 -22.13
C GLN A 410 -2.68 -16.06 -23.43
N GLN A 411 -3.49 -16.29 -24.46
CA GLN A 411 -3.35 -15.65 -25.78
C GLN A 411 -4.37 -14.52 -25.92
N ILE A 412 -3.89 -13.27 -26.00
CA ILE A 412 -4.70 -12.10 -26.31
C ILE A 412 -3.94 -11.21 -27.32
N GLU A 413 -4.66 -10.35 -28.03
CA GLU A 413 -4.06 -9.36 -28.94
C GLU A 413 -3.01 -8.52 -28.19
N SER A 414 -1.85 -8.29 -28.82
CA SER A 414 -0.67 -7.65 -28.19
C SER A 414 -0.95 -6.26 -27.63
N ASP A 415 -1.85 -5.50 -28.24
CA ASP A 415 -2.22 -4.14 -27.81
C ASP A 415 -3.54 -4.09 -27.02
N ARG A 416 -4.09 -5.26 -26.63
CA ARG A 416 -5.41 -5.36 -25.96
C ARG A 416 -5.51 -4.45 -24.74
N ILE A 417 -4.49 -4.42 -23.90
CA ILE A 417 -4.53 -3.69 -22.63
C ILE A 417 -4.39 -2.18 -22.85
N ASN A 418 -3.49 -1.73 -23.73
CA ASN A 418 -3.41 -0.33 -24.13
C ASN A 418 -4.74 0.19 -24.70
N TYR A 419 -5.36 -0.59 -25.58
CA TYR A 419 -6.65 -0.24 -26.16
C TYR A 419 -7.76 -0.18 -25.11
N LEU A 420 -7.83 -1.17 -24.22
CA LEU A 420 -8.79 -1.21 -23.11
C LEU A 420 -8.70 0.06 -22.26
N LEU A 421 -7.49 0.40 -21.82
CA LEU A 421 -7.26 1.54 -20.96
C LEU A 421 -7.52 2.85 -21.68
N GLY A 422 -7.12 2.96 -22.95
CA GLY A 422 -7.45 4.11 -23.80
C GLY A 422 -8.96 4.35 -23.90
N VAL A 423 -9.77 3.31 -24.11
CA VAL A 423 -11.25 3.43 -24.15
C VAL A 423 -11.81 3.77 -22.76
N THR A 424 -11.30 3.16 -21.70
CA THR A 424 -11.74 3.37 -20.32
C THR A 424 -11.54 4.83 -19.90
N PHE A 425 -10.30 5.31 -20.02
CA PHE A 425 -9.92 6.65 -19.58
C PHE A 425 -10.54 7.75 -20.45
N LYS A 426 -10.68 7.52 -21.77
CA LYS A 426 -11.46 8.42 -22.66
C LYS A 426 -12.93 8.51 -22.25
N SER A 427 -13.50 7.40 -21.75
CA SER A 427 -14.89 7.39 -21.26
C SER A 427 -15.01 8.15 -19.93
N MET A 428 -14.08 7.95 -19.00
CA MET A 428 -14.04 8.68 -17.73
C MET A 428 -13.85 10.18 -17.94
N GLU A 429 -12.94 10.60 -18.82
CA GLU A 429 -12.71 12.01 -19.16
C GLU A 429 -14.00 12.67 -19.69
N LYS A 430 -14.74 12.01 -20.58
CA LYS A 430 -16.04 12.53 -21.07
C LYS A 430 -17.09 12.67 -19.98
N LEU A 431 -17.01 11.87 -18.92
CA LEU A 431 -17.91 11.94 -17.76
C LEU A 431 -17.49 13.02 -16.75
N GLY A 432 -16.29 13.58 -16.89
CA GLY A 432 -15.76 14.70 -16.11
C GLY A 432 -15.02 14.29 -14.82
N ASP A 433 -14.46 15.30 -14.14
CA ASP A 433 -13.54 15.12 -13.02
C ASP A 433 -14.15 14.38 -11.82
N ARG A 434 -15.46 14.52 -11.61
CA ARG A 434 -16.22 13.77 -10.59
C ARG A 434 -16.19 12.25 -10.79
N VAL A 435 -15.81 11.79 -11.97
CA VAL A 435 -15.63 10.37 -12.28
C VAL A 435 -14.14 10.02 -12.33
N LEU A 436 -13.34 10.84 -13.00
CA LEU A 436 -11.92 10.56 -13.22
C LEU A 436 -11.07 10.65 -11.95
N TYR A 437 -11.24 11.70 -11.14
CA TYR A 437 -10.34 12.00 -10.02
C TYR A 437 -10.47 10.99 -8.87
N PRO A 438 -11.70 10.64 -8.41
CA PRO A 438 -11.84 9.60 -7.39
C PRO A 438 -11.26 8.26 -7.82
N PHE A 439 -11.34 7.91 -9.10
CA PHE A 439 -10.75 6.66 -9.61
C PHE A 439 -9.22 6.67 -9.51
N LEU A 440 -8.59 7.78 -9.90
CA LEU A 440 -7.13 7.95 -9.85
C LEU A 440 -6.56 8.08 -8.43
N GLN A 441 -7.39 8.35 -7.44
CA GLN A 441 -7.01 8.49 -6.02
C GLN A 441 -7.43 7.29 -5.16
N ASP A 442 -7.79 6.16 -5.76
CA ASP A 442 -8.30 4.97 -5.06
C ASP A 442 -9.51 5.27 -4.15
N VAL A 443 -10.42 6.13 -4.62
CA VAL A 443 -11.69 6.45 -3.97
C VAL A 443 -12.86 6.10 -4.87
N VAL A 444 -12.89 4.85 -5.37
CA VAL A 444 -13.92 4.45 -6.33
C VAL A 444 -15.32 4.53 -5.71
N GLN A 445 -16.17 5.34 -6.32
CA GLN A 445 -17.57 5.53 -5.90
C GLN A 445 -18.53 4.77 -6.83
N PHE A 446 -19.68 4.35 -6.27
CA PHE A 446 -20.66 3.53 -6.97
C PHE A 446 -21.18 4.17 -8.28
N ILE A 447 -21.70 5.39 -8.21
CA ILE A 447 -22.33 6.06 -9.36
C ILE A 447 -21.31 6.40 -10.46
N PRO A 448 -20.14 6.98 -10.15
CA PRO A 448 -19.04 7.13 -11.13
C PRO A 448 -18.64 5.84 -11.84
N LEU A 449 -18.48 4.75 -11.09
CA LEU A 449 -18.13 3.44 -11.66
C LEU A 449 -19.24 2.93 -12.59
N ALA A 450 -20.50 3.00 -12.16
CA ALA A 450 -21.66 2.57 -12.96
C ALA A 450 -21.75 3.34 -14.29
N ARG A 451 -21.56 4.67 -14.25
CA ARG A 451 -21.55 5.53 -15.44
C ARG A 451 -20.41 5.17 -16.38
N THR A 452 -19.23 4.90 -15.84
CA THR A 452 -18.06 4.49 -16.64
C THR A 452 -18.32 3.16 -17.36
N MET A 453 -18.80 2.14 -16.64
CA MET A 453 -19.11 0.84 -17.22
C MET A 453 -20.18 0.93 -18.32
N LEU A 454 -21.22 1.74 -18.12
CA LEU A 454 -22.24 2.00 -19.13
C LEU A 454 -21.66 2.71 -20.36
N ALA A 455 -20.87 3.78 -20.15
CA ALA A 455 -20.23 4.52 -21.22
C ALA A 455 -19.31 3.63 -22.07
N MET A 456 -18.52 2.77 -21.43
CA MET A 456 -17.68 1.78 -22.11
C MET A 456 -18.50 0.76 -22.90
N SER A 457 -19.59 0.26 -22.34
CA SER A 457 -20.46 -0.72 -22.99
C SER A 457 -21.15 -0.17 -24.25
N ILE A 458 -21.43 1.14 -24.26
CA ILE A 458 -21.97 1.84 -25.44
C ILE A 458 -20.86 2.15 -26.44
N ALA A 459 -19.69 2.60 -25.96
CA ALA A 459 -18.59 3.01 -26.82
C ALA A 459 -17.93 1.84 -27.56
N ASP A 460 -17.78 0.69 -26.89
CA ASP A 460 -17.17 -0.50 -27.47
C ASP A 460 -17.71 -1.81 -26.83
N PRO A 461 -18.88 -2.30 -27.26
CA PRO A 461 -19.47 -3.52 -26.73
C PRO A 461 -18.63 -4.77 -27.04
N VAL A 462 -17.88 -4.77 -28.16
CA VAL A 462 -17.03 -5.89 -28.56
C VAL A 462 -15.83 -6.01 -27.61
N LEU A 463 -15.24 -4.88 -27.20
CA LEU A 463 -14.21 -4.85 -26.17
C LEU A 463 -14.73 -5.40 -24.84
N VAL A 464 -15.93 -5.03 -24.41
CA VAL A 464 -16.53 -5.58 -23.18
C VAL A 464 -16.65 -7.10 -23.25
N LEU A 465 -17.11 -7.65 -24.38
CA LEU A 465 -17.17 -9.10 -24.57
C LEU A 465 -15.78 -9.75 -24.50
N LYS A 466 -14.75 -9.11 -25.08
CA LYS A 466 -13.36 -9.56 -25.01
C LYS A 466 -12.82 -9.54 -23.58
N ILE A 467 -13.16 -8.54 -22.76
CA ILE A 467 -12.80 -8.50 -21.33
C ILE A 467 -13.46 -9.68 -20.61
N ILE A 468 -14.75 -9.91 -20.84
CA ILE A 468 -15.50 -11.03 -20.23
C ILE A 468 -14.82 -12.37 -20.56
N GLN A 469 -14.37 -12.55 -21.81
CA GLN A 469 -13.61 -13.73 -22.22
C GLN A 469 -12.22 -13.81 -21.55
N GLN A 470 -11.53 -12.67 -21.40
CA GLN A 470 -10.20 -12.61 -20.78
C GLN A 470 -10.22 -12.91 -19.27
N VAL A 471 -11.17 -12.33 -18.53
CA VAL A 471 -11.22 -12.46 -17.06
C VAL A 471 -12.03 -13.67 -16.59
N GLY A 472 -12.96 -14.14 -17.42
CA GLY A 472 -13.82 -15.28 -17.15
C GLY A 472 -15.07 -14.94 -16.31
N ILE A 473 -16.15 -15.69 -16.56
CA ILE A 473 -17.44 -15.56 -15.85
C ILE A 473 -17.32 -15.69 -14.32
N PRO A 474 -16.53 -16.64 -13.76
CA PRO A 474 -16.39 -16.74 -12.31
C PRO A 474 -15.86 -15.46 -11.66
N THR A 475 -14.88 -14.80 -12.30
CA THR A 475 -14.30 -13.54 -11.83
C THR A 475 -15.34 -12.42 -11.83
N LEU A 476 -16.20 -12.36 -12.85
CA LEU A 476 -17.25 -11.34 -12.94
C LEU A 476 -18.34 -11.52 -11.89
N LEU A 477 -18.75 -12.77 -11.63
CA LEU A 477 -19.73 -13.08 -10.59
C LEU A 477 -19.20 -12.72 -9.20
N ASP A 478 -17.90 -12.94 -8.96
CA ASP A 478 -17.26 -12.55 -7.72
C ASP A 478 -17.18 -11.02 -7.59
N TRP A 479 -16.74 -10.34 -8.66
CA TRP A 479 -16.72 -8.88 -8.72
C TRP A 479 -18.10 -8.24 -8.51
N LEU A 480 -19.17 -8.85 -9.04
CA LEU A 480 -20.54 -8.36 -8.88
C LEU A 480 -20.93 -8.25 -7.39
N LYS A 481 -20.45 -9.14 -6.52
CA LYS A 481 -20.67 -9.04 -5.08
C LYS A 481 -20.05 -7.76 -4.51
N HIS A 482 -18.83 -7.44 -4.91
CA HIS A 482 -18.14 -6.22 -4.50
C HIS A 482 -18.84 -4.98 -5.03
N TYR A 483 -19.29 -5.00 -6.28
CA TYR A 483 -20.03 -3.90 -6.89
C TYR A 483 -21.38 -3.63 -6.21
N LEU A 484 -22.16 -4.68 -5.92
CA LEU A 484 -23.39 -4.55 -5.14
C LEU A 484 -23.11 -4.09 -3.70
N GLY A 485 -22.02 -4.58 -3.10
CA GLY A 485 -21.53 -4.12 -1.80
C GLY A 485 -21.19 -2.63 -1.80
N LEU A 486 -20.56 -2.12 -2.86
CA LEU A 486 -20.25 -0.70 -3.04
C LEU A 486 -21.53 0.14 -3.11
N GLY A 487 -22.56 -0.33 -3.84
CA GLY A 487 -23.88 0.30 -3.87
C GLY A 487 -24.55 0.32 -2.50
N ALA A 488 -24.53 -0.81 -1.78
CA ALA A 488 -25.08 -0.91 -0.43
C ALA A 488 -24.35 0.02 0.56
N TYR A 489 -23.02 0.05 0.54
CA TYR A 489 -22.22 0.93 1.39
C TYR A 489 -22.46 2.40 1.07
N SER A 490 -22.61 2.75 -0.21
CA SER A 490 -22.94 4.13 -0.62
C SER A 490 -24.29 4.59 -0.08
N PHE A 491 -25.29 3.70 -0.06
CA PHE A 491 -26.60 3.98 0.54
C PHE A 491 -26.52 4.06 2.07
N LEU A 492 -25.85 3.10 2.71
CA LEU A 492 -25.71 3.05 4.17
C LEU A 492 -24.90 4.22 4.71
N ASN A 493 -23.89 4.72 3.98
CA ASN A 493 -23.14 5.91 4.36
C ASN A 493 -24.05 7.14 4.53
N GLN A 494 -24.97 7.36 3.59
CA GLN A 494 -25.94 8.47 3.68
C GLN A 494 -26.87 8.36 4.90
N ILE A 495 -27.18 7.13 5.33
CA ILE A 495 -27.97 6.89 6.53
C ILE A 495 -27.11 7.04 7.78
N GLY A 496 -25.92 6.45 7.80
CA GLY A 496 -24.99 6.44 8.93
C GLY A 496 -24.62 7.84 9.40
N GLN A 497 -24.31 8.75 8.46
CA GLN A 497 -24.03 10.15 8.77
C GLN A 497 -25.19 10.85 9.49
N ARG A 498 -26.44 10.44 9.26
CA ARG A 498 -27.61 11.00 9.95
C ARG A 498 -27.85 10.38 11.32
N LEU A 499 -27.31 9.19 11.57
CA LEU A 499 -27.45 8.45 12.83
C LEU A 499 -26.32 8.77 13.82
N GLU A 500 -25.23 9.39 13.37
CA GLU A 500 -24.07 9.72 14.21
C GLU A 500 -24.40 10.55 15.47
N PRO A 501 -25.32 11.53 15.44
CA PRO A 501 -25.72 12.21 16.68
C PRO A 501 -26.42 11.29 17.69
N ALA A 502 -27.16 10.28 17.20
CA ALA A 502 -27.95 9.38 18.05
C ALA A 502 -27.08 8.36 18.80
N ILE A 503 -25.93 7.97 18.25
CA ILE A 503 -25.01 7.01 18.89
C ILE A 503 -24.26 7.61 20.08
N GLY A 504 -24.29 8.93 20.26
CA GLY A 504 -23.63 9.62 21.37
C GLY A 504 -24.13 9.17 22.76
N ASN A 505 -25.36 8.65 22.85
CA ASN A 505 -25.99 8.21 24.10
C ASN A 505 -25.82 6.70 24.38
N PHE A 506 -25.14 5.95 23.52
CA PHE A 506 -24.98 4.51 23.69
C PHE A 506 -23.90 4.15 24.71
N LEU A 507 -23.95 2.91 25.22
CA LEU A 507 -22.88 2.36 26.05
C LEU A 507 -21.55 2.38 25.28
N PRO A 508 -20.39 2.51 25.95
CA PRO A 508 -19.09 2.69 25.27
C PRO A 508 -18.80 1.64 24.20
N GLU A 509 -19.07 0.36 24.48
CA GLU A 509 -18.89 -0.73 23.52
C GLU A 509 -19.83 -0.60 22.32
N GLN A 510 -21.11 -0.31 22.55
CA GLN A 510 -22.08 -0.11 21.48
C GLN A 510 -21.72 1.09 20.61
N LYS A 511 -21.31 2.20 21.24
CA LYS A 511 -20.83 3.39 20.55
C LYS A 511 -19.60 3.06 19.69
N TYR A 512 -18.65 2.29 20.21
CA TYR A 512 -17.50 1.82 19.45
C TYR A 512 -17.94 1.03 18.22
N GLN A 513 -18.77 -0.01 18.38
CA GLN A 513 -19.24 -0.83 17.25
C GLN A 513 -19.93 0.00 16.18
N TRP A 514 -20.84 0.90 16.58
CA TRP A 514 -21.54 1.77 15.64
C TRP A 514 -20.63 2.75 14.94
N GLN A 515 -19.67 3.36 15.65
CA GLN A 515 -18.68 4.24 15.00
C GLN A 515 -17.83 3.46 14.00
N ARG A 516 -17.34 2.27 14.36
CA ARG A 516 -16.56 1.42 13.43
C ARG A 516 -17.38 1.02 12.21
N GLN A 517 -18.68 0.78 12.38
CA GLN A 517 -19.58 0.46 11.28
C GLN A 517 -19.87 1.67 10.37
N ILE A 518 -20.00 2.87 10.94
CA ILE A 518 -20.14 4.12 10.17
C ILE A 518 -18.86 4.40 9.39
N ASP A 519 -17.69 4.28 10.01
CA ASP A 519 -16.39 4.41 9.33
C ASP A 519 -16.29 3.40 8.18
N ALA A 520 -16.71 2.15 8.38
CA ALA A 520 -16.72 1.14 7.34
C ALA A 520 -17.56 1.56 6.12
N TRP A 521 -18.74 2.15 6.34
CA TRP A 521 -19.58 2.64 5.25
C TRP A 521 -18.98 3.87 4.57
N TYR A 522 -18.45 4.81 5.35
CA TYR A 522 -17.87 6.04 4.85
C TYR A 522 -16.67 5.76 3.94
N TYR A 523 -15.64 5.08 4.46
CA TYR A 523 -14.44 4.76 3.69
C TYR A 523 -14.72 3.69 2.62
N GLY A 524 -15.52 2.67 2.94
CA GLY A 524 -15.82 1.59 2.00
C GLY A 524 -16.69 2.01 0.81
N SER A 525 -17.40 3.14 0.90
CA SER A 525 -18.14 3.73 -0.23
C SER A 525 -17.34 4.74 -1.05
N GLY A 526 -16.13 5.08 -0.61
CA GLY A 526 -15.39 6.23 -1.10
C GLY A 526 -16.06 7.58 -0.75
N GLY A 527 -16.78 7.62 0.38
CA GLY A 527 -17.42 8.82 0.92
C GLY A 527 -16.43 9.85 1.48
N ASP A 528 -15.17 9.45 1.66
CA ASP A 528 -14.05 10.28 2.09
C ASP A 528 -13.39 11.07 0.95
N TYR A 529 -13.88 10.90 -0.28
CA TYR A 529 -13.61 11.84 -1.35
C TYR A 529 -14.46 13.11 -1.17
N GLU A 530 -13.78 14.27 -1.21
CA GLU A 530 -14.40 15.59 -1.22
C GLU A 530 -13.75 16.35 -2.37
N MET A 531 -14.56 17.13 -3.10
CA MET A 531 -14.12 17.90 -4.28
C MET A 531 -13.31 19.14 -3.92
#